data_AF-A0A1I7V2J9-F1
#
_entry.id   AF-A0A1I7V2J9-F1
#
_cell.length_a   1.000
_cell.length_b   1.000
_cell.length_c   1.000
_cell.angle_alpha   90.00
_cell.angle_beta   90.00
_cell.angle_gamma   90.00
#
_symmetry.space_group_name_H-M   'P 1'
#
loop_
_entity.id
_entity.type
_entity.pdbx_description
1 polymer ?
#
loop_
_entity_poly.entity_id
_entity_poly.type
_entity_poly.pdbx_seq_one_letter_code
_entity_poly.pdbx_strand_id
1 'polypeptide(L)'
;MNSVKWTMFNLHFWCMSLDWSVTILTVPFLLFPALAGYPLGILSDFGVPTDIQVYLIVTLIITVSASIVTIFENRYFQMFARDRQWRHFRKPILTLNYIFAFTFFIPALLTVPDQGPALEHVFKVSNANVLC
;
A
#
# COMPACT_ATOMS: atom_id res chain seq x y z
N MET A 1 -6.22 -9.11 28.34
CA MET A 1 -6.74 -7.94 27.59
C MET A 1 -5.64 -7.02 27.03
N ASN A 2 -4.47 -6.89 27.67
CA ASN A 2 -3.41 -5.99 27.17
C ASN A 2 -2.84 -6.37 25.78
N SER A 3 -2.73 -7.66 25.47
CA SER A 3 -2.20 -8.10 24.16
C SER A 3 -3.10 -7.71 22.98
N VAL A 4 -4.42 -7.60 23.17
CA VAL A 4 -5.36 -7.25 22.09
C VAL A 4 -5.31 -5.74 21.81
N LYS A 5 -5.17 -4.92 22.85
CA LYS A 5 -5.04 -3.45 22.73
C LYS A 5 -3.89 -3.06 21.80
N TRP A 6 -2.73 -3.71 21.95
CA TRP A 6 -1.57 -3.46 21.09
C TRP A 6 -1.81 -3.87 19.63
N THR A 7 -2.52 -4.96 19.39
CA THR A 7 -2.81 -5.39 18.00
C THR A 7 -3.81 -4.46 17.32
N MET A 8 -4.82 -3.99 18.06
CA MET A 8 -5.78 -2.99 17.56
C MET A 8 -5.11 -1.63 17.31
N PHE A 9 -4.24 -1.19 18.22
CA PHE A 9 -3.47 0.04 18.04
C PHE A 9 -2.59 -0.03 16.80
N ASN A 10 -1.89 -1.15 16.60
CA ASN A 10 -1.08 -1.37 15.40
C ASN A 10 -1.90 -1.28 14.11
N LEU A 11 -3.07 -1.93 14.02
CA LEU A 11 -3.95 -1.77 12.86
C LEU A 11 -4.35 -0.31 12.65
N HIS A 12 -4.80 0.37 13.71
CA HIS A 12 -5.25 1.75 13.62
C HIS A 12 -4.13 2.69 13.14
N PHE A 13 -2.91 2.49 13.64
CA PHE A 13 -1.73 3.25 13.21
C PHE A 13 -1.49 3.12 11.70
N TRP A 14 -1.53 1.90 11.16
CA TRP A 14 -1.33 1.67 9.72
C TRP A 14 -2.49 2.20 8.87
N CYS A 15 -3.74 2.09 9.33
CA CYS A 15 -4.89 2.67 8.64
C CYS A 15 -4.79 4.21 8.58
N MET A 16 -4.50 4.86 9.70
CA MET A 16 -4.32 6.32 9.75
C MET A 16 -3.17 6.77 8.85
N SER A 17 -2.07 6.01 8.82
CA SER A 17 -0.92 6.28 7.96
C SER A 17 -1.29 6.18 6.47
N LEU A 18 -2.08 5.16 6.10
CA LEU A 18 -2.61 5.01 4.74
C LEU A 18 -3.54 6.17 4.37
N ASP A 19 -4.48 6.53 5.24
CA ASP A 19 -5.44 7.60 5.00
C ASP A 19 -4.73 8.93 4.76
N TRP A 20 -3.76 9.29 5.59
CA TRP A 20 -2.94 10.50 5.40
C TRP A 20 -2.14 10.44 4.11
N SER A 21 -1.60 9.26 3.77
CA SER A 21 -0.79 9.07 2.56
C SER A 21 -1.61 9.28 1.28
N VAL A 22 -2.86 8.81 1.27
CA VAL A 22 -3.77 8.93 0.12
C VAL A 22 -4.38 10.34 0.04
N THR A 23 -4.79 10.92 1.17
CA THR A 23 -5.58 12.18 1.19
C THR A 23 -4.76 13.45 1.21
N ILE A 24 -3.52 13.41 1.73
CA ILE A 24 -2.69 14.61 1.88
C ILE A 24 -1.40 14.49 1.05
N LEU A 25 -0.69 13.36 1.20
CA LEU A 25 0.65 13.23 0.63
C LEU A 25 0.62 13.04 -0.89
N THR A 26 -0.19 12.11 -1.38
CA THR A 26 -0.14 11.69 -2.79
C THR A 26 -1.31 12.22 -3.60
N VAL A 27 -2.53 12.24 -3.02
CA VAL A 27 -3.78 12.65 -3.69
C VAL A 27 -3.85 12.13 -5.12
N PRO A 28 -4.00 10.80 -5.32
CA PRO A 28 -3.96 10.22 -6.66
C PRO A 28 -5.19 10.64 -7.46
N PHE A 29 -4.97 11.32 -8.59
CA PHE A 29 -6.03 11.67 -9.52
C PHE A 29 -6.09 10.66 -10.66
N LEU A 30 -7.26 10.06 -10.88
CA LEU A 30 -7.48 9.06 -11.92
C LEU A 30 -8.13 9.67 -13.16
N LEU A 31 -7.49 9.46 -14.31
CA LEU A 31 -7.95 9.88 -15.63
C LEU A 31 -8.68 8.72 -16.31
N PHE A 32 -10.01 8.79 -16.30
CA PHE A 32 -10.86 7.87 -17.07
C PHE A 32 -11.05 8.37 -18.51
N PRO A 33 -11.13 7.48 -19.52
CA PRO A 33 -11.15 6.01 -19.46
C PRO A 33 -9.77 5.35 -19.53
N ALA A 34 -8.69 6.12 -19.67
CA ALA A 34 -7.34 5.60 -19.87
C ALA A 34 -6.76 4.81 -18.68
N LEU A 35 -7.43 4.83 -17.51
CA LEU A 35 -6.95 4.27 -16.24
C LEU A 35 -5.54 4.75 -15.89
N ALA A 36 -5.20 5.97 -16.34
CA ALA A 36 -3.96 6.64 -15.99
C ALA A 36 -4.15 7.39 -14.66
N GLY A 37 -3.07 7.50 -13.88
CA GLY A 37 -3.12 8.22 -12.61
C GLY A 37 -1.91 9.14 -12.45
N TYR A 38 -2.12 10.33 -11.91
CA TYR A 38 -1.04 11.22 -11.51
C TYR A 38 -1.28 11.77 -10.09
N PRO A 39 -0.24 11.87 -9.24
CA PRO A 39 -0.40 12.39 -7.90
C PRO A 39 -0.48 13.93 -7.89
N LEU A 40 -1.33 14.47 -7.03
CA LEU A 40 -1.54 15.92 -6.83
C LEU A 40 -1.23 16.38 -5.40
N GLY A 41 -0.72 15.50 -4.55
CA GLY A 41 -0.47 15.80 -3.15
C GLY A 41 0.85 16.51 -2.90
N ILE A 42 1.11 16.76 -1.62
CA ILE A 42 2.30 17.48 -1.14
C ILE A 42 3.61 16.86 -1.63
N LEU A 43 3.69 15.52 -1.80
CA LEU A 43 4.91 14.86 -2.31
C LEU A 43 5.22 15.26 -3.75
N SER A 44 4.19 15.55 -4.55
CA SER A 44 4.38 16.08 -5.91
C SER A 44 4.96 17.49 -5.87
N ASP A 45 4.52 18.33 -4.93
CA ASP A 45 5.03 19.70 -4.78
C ASP A 45 6.51 19.71 -4.36
N PHE A 46 6.95 18.72 -3.58
CA PHE A 46 8.36 18.52 -3.22
C PHE A 46 9.20 17.86 -4.33
N GLY A 47 8.60 17.51 -5.48
CA GLY A 47 9.30 16.87 -6.60
C GLY A 47 9.64 15.40 -6.40
N VAL A 48 8.94 14.69 -5.50
CA VAL A 48 9.10 13.24 -5.33
C VAL A 48 8.55 12.53 -6.57
N PRO A 49 9.29 11.59 -7.19
CA PRO A 49 8.85 10.95 -8.41
C PRO A 49 7.64 10.04 -8.16
N THR A 50 6.81 9.90 -9.19
CA THR A 50 5.47 9.28 -9.10
C THR A 50 5.52 7.79 -8.76
N ASP A 51 6.55 7.10 -9.21
CA ASP A 51 6.86 5.70 -8.93
C ASP A 51 7.03 5.43 -7.43
N ILE A 52 7.77 6.29 -6.72
CA ILE A 52 7.98 6.19 -5.27
C ILE A 52 6.67 6.47 -4.52
N GLN A 53 5.88 7.45 -4.98
CA GLN A 53 4.58 7.75 -4.35
C GLN A 53 3.59 6.58 -4.48
N VAL A 54 3.53 5.95 -5.66
CA VAL A 54 2.72 4.74 -5.88
C VAL A 54 3.22 3.59 -5.02
N TYR A 55 4.53 3.36 -4.96
CA TYR A 55 5.13 2.35 -4.09
C TYR A 55 4.72 2.55 -2.62
N LEU A 56 4.74 3.80 -2.13
CA LEU A 56 4.36 4.13 -0.76
C LEU A 56 2.89 3.76 -0.47
N ILE A 57 1.95 4.15 -1.33
CA ILE A 57 0.52 3.81 -1.14
C ILE A 57 0.31 2.31 -1.16
N VAL A 58 0.81 1.63 -2.19
CA VAL A 58 0.60 0.17 -2.36
C VAL A 58 1.18 -0.59 -1.17
N THR A 59 2.37 -0.22 -0.73
CA THR A 59 3.02 -0.82 0.45
C THR A 59 2.18 -0.62 1.71
N LEU A 60 1.60 0.57 1.93
CA LEU A 60 0.74 0.84 3.08
C LEU A 60 -0.56 0.03 3.03
N ILE A 61 -1.19 -0.15 1.87
CA ILE A 61 -2.37 -1.01 1.69
C ILE A 61 -2.05 -2.44 2.13
N ILE A 62 -0.94 -2.99 1.64
CA ILE A 62 -0.52 -4.35 1.99
C ILE A 62 -0.16 -4.42 3.48
N THR A 63 0.46 -3.39 4.05
CA THR A 63 0.80 -3.35 5.48
C THR A 63 -0.44 -3.30 6.37
N VAL A 64 -1.50 -2.60 5.96
CA VAL A 64 -2.82 -2.67 6.62
C VAL A 64 -3.36 -4.09 6.57
N SER A 65 -3.29 -4.77 5.43
CA SER A 65 -3.71 -6.17 5.30
C SER A 65 -2.92 -7.11 6.22
N ALA A 66 -1.59 -6.92 6.33
CA ALA A 66 -0.74 -7.67 7.24
C ALA A 66 -1.11 -7.44 8.72
N SER A 67 -1.54 -6.22 9.05
CA SER A 67 -2.02 -5.86 10.39
C SER A 67 -3.35 -6.55 10.71
N ILE A 68 -4.25 -6.68 9.74
CA ILE A 68 -5.50 -7.45 9.87
C ILE A 68 -5.19 -8.93 10.14
N VAL A 69 -4.28 -9.53 9.37
CA VAL A 69 -3.83 -10.92 9.60
C VAL A 69 -3.30 -11.09 11.03
N THR A 70 -2.54 -10.12 11.53
CA THR A 70 -2.02 -10.14 12.91
C THR A 70 -3.14 -10.16 13.96
N ILE A 71 -4.27 -9.46 13.73
CA ILE A 71 -5.44 -9.51 14.62
C ILE A 71 -6.08 -10.90 14.61
N PHE A 72 -6.33 -11.45 13.43
CA PHE A 72 -6.93 -12.78 13.30
C PHE A 72 -6.06 -13.84 13.95
N GLU A 73 -4.75 -13.78 13.74
CA GLU A 73 -3.77 -14.67 14.35
C GLU A 73 -3.75 -14.52 15.87
N ASN A 74 -3.78 -13.30 16.40
CA ASN A 74 -3.83 -13.06 17.84
C ASN A 74 -5.13 -13.62 18.47
N ARG A 75 -6.26 -13.57 17.75
CA ARG A 75 -7.53 -14.16 18.19
C ARG A 75 -7.47 -15.69 18.13
N TYR A 76 -6.96 -16.26 17.05
CA TYR A 76 -6.76 -17.71 16.90
C TYR A 76 -5.89 -18.27 18.03
N PHE A 77 -4.77 -17.60 18.32
CA PHE A 77 -3.86 -18.00 19.40
C PHE A 77 -4.55 -18.05 20.77
N GLN A 78 -5.37 -17.05 21.09
CA GLN A 78 -6.06 -16.98 22.38
C GLN A 78 -7.15 -18.05 22.52
N MET A 79 -7.83 -18.43 21.44
CA MET A 79 -8.93 -19.40 21.47
C MET A 79 -8.47 -20.86 21.41
N PHE A 80 -7.44 -21.17 20.61
CA PHE A 80 -7.16 -22.57 20.23
C PHE A 80 -5.70 -23.03 20.36
N ALA A 81 -4.74 -22.12 20.56
CA ALA A 81 -3.32 -22.47 20.42
C ALA A 81 -2.42 -22.00 21.57
N ARG A 82 -3.00 -21.66 22.73
CA ARG A 82 -2.28 -21.10 23.88
C ARG A 82 -1.17 -22.03 24.42
N ASP A 83 -1.40 -23.34 24.39
CA ASP A 83 -0.50 -24.37 24.92
C ASP A 83 0.28 -25.15 23.84
N ARG A 84 0.18 -24.73 22.56
CA ARG A 84 0.90 -25.38 21.45
C ARG A 84 2.25 -24.74 21.16
N GLN A 85 3.13 -25.52 20.52
CA GLN A 85 4.40 -25.07 19.91
C GLN A 85 4.22 -23.85 18.96
N TRP A 86 2.99 -23.60 18.50
CA TRP A 86 2.58 -22.45 17.71
C TRP A 86 2.99 -21.09 18.29
N ARG A 87 3.16 -20.98 19.63
CA ARG A 87 3.69 -19.76 20.28
C ARG A 87 5.07 -19.34 19.77
N HIS A 88 5.92 -20.30 19.39
CA HIS A 88 7.25 -20.01 18.86
C HIS A 88 7.20 -19.69 17.36
N PHE A 89 6.46 -20.48 16.58
CA PHE A 89 6.34 -20.31 15.12
C PHE A 89 5.59 -19.04 14.69
N ARG A 90 4.63 -18.55 15.49
CA ARG A 90 3.86 -17.36 15.11
C ARG A 90 4.72 -16.08 14.97
N LYS A 91 5.75 -15.91 15.80
CA LYS A 91 6.58 -14.70 15.80
C LYS A 91 7.32 -14.55 14.47
N PRO A 92 8.09 -15.54 13.98
CA PRO A 92 8.74 -15.44 12.68
C PRO A 92 7.72 -15.36 11.55
N ILE A 93 6.58 -16.07 11.60
CA ILE A 93 5.54 -15.97 10.55
C ILE A 93 5.00 -14.54 10.44
N LEU A 94 4.66 -13.90 11.56
CA LEU A 94 4.18 -12.52 11.57
C LEU A 94 5.26 -11.54 11.11
N THR A 95 6.52 -11.72 11.54
CA THR A 95 7.63 -10.89 11.07
C THR A 95 7.85 -11.03 9.56
N LEU A 96 7.82 -12.26 9.04
CA LEU A 96 7.93 -12.52 7.60
C LEU A 96 6.76 -11.89 6.81
N ASN A 97 5.56 -11.90 7.37
CA ASN A 97 4.40 -11.26 6.75
C ASN A 97 4.61 -9.75 6.56
N TYR A 98 5.17 -9.07 7.56
CA TYR A 98 5.53 -7.65 7.42
C TYR A 98 6.69 -7.42 6.45
N ILE A 99 7.75 -8.25 6.50
CA ILE A 99 8.86 -8.15 5.53
C ILE A 99 8.33 -8.31 4.11
N PHE A 100 7.44 -9.27 3.89
CA PHE A 100 6.80 -9.48 2.59
C PHE A 100 5.94 -8.29 2.18
N ALA A 101 5.17 -7.72 3.11
CA ALA A 101 4.36 -6.52 2.83
C ALA A 101 5.20 -5.35 2.31
N PHE A 102 6.41 -5.15 2.84
CA PHE A 102 7.32 -4.10 2.37
C PHE A 102 8.10 -4.47 1.10
N THR A 103 8.41 -5.75 0.89
CA THR A 103 9.31 -6.16 -0.21
C THR A 103 8.58 -6.63 -1.47
N PHE A 104 7.30 -7.03 -1.37
CA PHE A 104 6.54 -7.61 -2.47
C PHE A 104 6.46 -6.72 -3.71
N PHE A 105 6.38 -5.40 -3.55
CA PHE A 105 6.21 -4.47 -4.66
C PHE A 105 7.55 -3.92 -5.22
N ILE A 106 8.68 -4.23 -4.59
CA ILE A 106 10.01 -3.77 -5.04
C ILE A 106 10.34 -4.26 -6.47
N PRO A 107 10.12 -5.55 -6.84
CA PRO A 107 10.41 -6.00 -8.18
C PRO A 107 9.61 -5.24 -9.24
N ALA A 108 8.34 -4.95 -8.95
CA ALA A 108 7.48 -4.17 -9.85
C ALA A 108 8.04 -2.76 -10.06
N LEU A 109 8.51 -2.10 -8.99
CA LEU A 109 9.14 -0.78 -9.04
C LEU A 109 10.39 -0.77 -9.94
N LEU A 110 11.23 -1.80 -9.86
CA LEU A 110 12.45 -1.89 -10.67
C LEU A 110 12.18 -2.17 -12.16
N THR A 111 10.99 -2.67 -12.49
CA THR A 111 10.58 -3.02 -13.85
C THR A 111 9.70 -1.97 -14.53
N VAL A 112 9.45 -0.83 -13.87
CA VAL A 112 8.59 0.23 -14.43
C VAL A 112 9.23 0.79 -15.72
N PRO A 113 8.55 0.70 -16.88
CA PRO A 113 9.05 1.28 -18.12
C PRO A 113 8.87 2.80 -18.12
N ASP A 114 9.64 3.48 -18.98
CA ASP A 114 9.52 4.93 -19.18
C ASP A 114 8.08 5.31 -19.59
N GLN A 115 7.52 6.28 -18.87
CA GLN A 115 6.14 6.76 -19.05
C GLN A 115 6.02 7.78 -20.20
N GLY A 116 7.12 8.29 -20.76
CA GLY A 116 7.14 9.22 -21.88
C GLY A 116 6.25 8.82 -23.08
N PRO A 117 6.43 7.63 -23.69
CA PRO A 117 5.61 7.19 -24.83
C PRO A 117 4.12 7.01 -24.48
N ALA A 118 3.80 6.66 -23.23
CA ALA A 118 2.41 6.51 -22.79
C ALA A 118 1.69 7.87 -22.71
N LEU A 119 2.39 8.90 -22.22
CA LEU A 119 1.89 10.28 -22.20
C LEU A 119 1.60 10.79 -23.62
N GLU A 120 2.51 10.57 -24.57
CA GLU A 120 2.32 10.98 -25.95
C GLU A 120 1.08 10.31 -26.58
N HIS A 121 0.86 9.02 -26.29
CA HIS A 121 -0.32 8.30 -26.77
C HIS A 121 -1.63 8.87 -26.18
N VAL A 122 -1.65 9.20 -24.88
CA VAL A 122 -2.85 9.79 -24.25
C VAL A 122 -3.16 11.15 -24.85
N PHE A 123 -2.16 12.01 -25.08
CA PHE A 123 -2.37 13.31 -25.73
C PHE A 123 -2.90 13.18 -27.16
N LYS A 124 -2.40 12.22 -27.95
CA LYS A 124 -2.90 11.96 -29.31
C LYS A 124 -4.38 11.55 -29.31
N VAL A 125 -4.77 10.63 -28.42
CA VAL A 125 -6.17 10.16 -28.30
C VAL A 125 -7.08 11.29 -27.78
N SER A 126 -6.61 12.08 -26.80
CA SER A 126 -7.38 13.20 -26.27
C SER A 126 -7.63 14.29 -27.32
N ASN A 127 -6.63 14.66 -28.14
CA ASN A 127 -6.81 15.66 -29.19
C ASN A 127 -7.74 15.18 -30.31
N ALA A 128 -7.73 13.88 -30.63
CA ALA A 128 -8.65 13.32 -31.62
C ALA A 128 -10.12 13.40 -31.19
N ASN A 129 -10.41 13.32 -29.89
CA ASN A 129 -11.76 13.42 -29.33
C ASN A 129 -12.28 14.85 -29.14
N VAL A 130 -11.40 15.86 -29.14
CA VAL A 130 -11.79 17.29 -29.00
C VAL A 130 -12.06 17.95 -30.37
N LEU A 131 -11.54 17.37 -31.45
CA LEU A 131 -11.72 17.84 -32.83
C LEU A 131 -12.93 17.22 -33.56
N CYS A 132 -13.74 16.42 -32.87
CA CYS A 132 -14.94 15.79 -33.42
C CYS A 132 -16.22 16.27 -32.72
#